data_AF-A0A317GHA8-F1
#
_entry.id   AF-A0A317GHA8-F1
#
_cell.length_a   1.000
_cell.length_b   1.000
_cell.length_c   1.000
_cell.angle_alpha   90.00
_cell.angle_beta   90.00
_cell.angle_gamma   90.00
#
_symmetry.space_group_name_H-M   'P 1'
#
loop_
_entity.id
_entity.type
_entity.pdbx_description
1 polymer ?
#
loop_
_entity_poly.entity_id
_entity_poly.type
_entity_poly.pdbx_seq_one_letter_code
_entity_poly.pdbx_strand_id
1 'polypeptide(L)' 'MQNKELNKFNKIIADKTTIISILSNQYDHASTPEELMWCAIQMQNHANALRVIAERLGTDTKNIYGSDHHE' A
#
# COMPACT_ATOMS: atom_id res chain seq x y z
N MET A 1 8.95 -5.90 -21.97
CA MET A 1 8.15 -6.88 -21.20
C MET A 1 8.04 -6.34 -19.78
N GLN A 2 6.89 -5.82 -19.34
CA GLN A 2 6.74 -5.32 -17.97
C GLN A 2 6.91 -6.48 -16.99
N ASN A 3 7.76 -6.28 -15.96
CA ASN A 3 8.08 -7.30 -14.98
C ASN A 3 6.79 -7.68 -14.20
N LYS A 4 6.42 -8.98 -14.23
CA LYS A 4 5.21 -9.51 -13.58
C LYS A 4 5.15 -9.21 -12.08
N GLU A 5 6.31 -9.19 -11.41
CA GLU A 5 6.40 -8.85 -9.98
C GLU A 5 6.09 -7.37 -9.73
N LEU A 6 6.64 -6.47 -10.56
CA LEU A 6 6.31 -5.03 -10.52
C LEU A 6 4.80 -4.80 -10.75
N ASN A 7 4.18 -5.52 -11.68
CA ASN A 7 2.74 -5.42 -11.92
C ASN A 7 1.91 -5.88 -10.70
N LYS A 8 2.36 -6.93 -10.00
CA LYS A 8 1.73 -7.40 -8.76
C LYS A 8 1.83 -6.35 -7.65
N PHE A 9 3.01 -5.74 -7.46
CA PHE A 9 3.19 -4.66 -6.50
C PHE A 9 2.32 -3.45 -6.82
N ASN A 10 2.32 -3.00 -8.07
CA ASN A 10 1.50 -1.88 -8.52
C ASN A 10 0.01 -2.11 -8.27
N LYS A 11 -0.49 -3.32 -8.53
CA LYS A 11 -1.89 -3.68 -8.26
C LYS A 11 -2.20 -3.59 -6.76
N ILE A 12 -1.35 -4.16 -5.90
CA ILE A 12 -1.56 -4.14 -4.45
C ILE A 12 -1.54 -2.69 -3.92
N ILE A 13 -0.61 -1.86 -4.41
CA ILE A 13 -0.52 -0.43 -4.06
C ILE A 13 -1.82 0.28 -4.47
N ALA A 14 -2.26 0.11 -5.72
CA ALA A 14 -3.49 0.73 -6.22
C ALA A 14 -4.73 0.33 -5.42
N ASP A 15 -4.88 -0.95 -5.10
CA ASP A 15 -5.99 -1.47 -4.30
C ASP A 15 -5.99 -0.83 -2.90
N LYS A 16 -4.83 -0.72 -2.24
CA LYS A 16 -4.70 -0.11 -0.90
C LYS A 16 -5.01 1.39 -0.93
N THR A 17 -4.51 2.13 -1.92
CA THR A 17 -4.82 3.56 -2.07
C THR A 17 -6.32 3.79 -2.32
N THR A 18 -6.97 2.92 -3.09
CA THR A 18 -8.41 2.98 -3.34
C THR A 18 -9.21 2.80 -2.04
N ILE A 19 -8.85 1.80 -1.23
CA ILE A 19 -9.50 1.57 0.06
C ILE A 19 -9.31 2.77 1.00
N ILE A 20 -8.10 3.34 1.07
CA ILE A 20 -7.84 4.54 1.89
C ILE A 20 -8.70 5.71 1.41
N SER A 21 -8.85 5.91 0.10
CA SER A 21 -9.72 6.97 -0.44
C SER A 21 -11.19 6.77 -0.06
N ILE A 22 -11.69 5.53 -0.12
CA ILE A 22 -13.05 5.21 0.30
C ILE A 22 -13.24 5.50 1.79
N LEU A 23 -12.30 5.07 2.64
CA LEU A 23 -12.35 5.31 4.08
C LEU A 23 -12.22 6.80 4.42
N SER A 24 -11.43 7.56 3.65
CA SER A 24 -11.32 9.01 3.81
C SER A 24 -12.65 9.71 3.51
N ASN A 25 -13.35 9.28 2.46
CA ASN A 25 -14.69 9.79 2.17
C ASN A 25 -15.68 9.42 3.27
N GLN A 26 -15.61 8.18 3.81
CA GLN A 26 -16.47 7.77 4.93
C GLN A 26 -16.17 8.57 6.21
N TYR A 27 -14.90 8.87 6.48
CA TYR A 27 -14.48 9.71 7.60
C TYR A 27 -15.08 11.12 7.49
N ASP A 28 -15.05 11.72 6.29
CA ASP A 28 -15.62 13.06 6.03
C ASP A 28 -17.14 13.12 6.25
N HIS A 29 -17.83 12.00 6.03
CA HIS A 29 -19.28 11.88 6.20
C HIS A 29 -19.70 11.23 7.54
N ALA A 30 -18.75 10.89 8.40
CA ALA A 30 -19.02 10.22 9.67
C ALA A 30 -19.76 11.15 10.63
N SER A 31 -20.73 10.60 11.35
CA SER A 31 -21.63 11.37 12.22
C SER A 31 -21.30 11.23 13.71
N THR A 32 -20.49 10.23 14.05
CA THR A 32 -20.14 9.91 15.44
C THR A 32 -18.62 9.82 15.64
N PRO A 33 -18.12 10.09 16.86
CA PRO A 33 -16.73 9.86 17.22
C PRO A 33 -16.28 8.41 16.99
N GLU A 34 -17.16 7.44 17.22
CA GLU A 34 -16.89 6.02 17.02
C GLU A 34 -16.66 5.69 15.54
N GLU A 35 -17.48 6.23 14.64
CA GLU A 35 -17.32 6.08 13.18
C GLU A 35 -16.03 6.73 12.68
N LEU A 36 -15.72 7.94 13.18
CA LEU A 36 -14.47 8.64 12.88
C LEU A 36 -13.26 7.80 13.32
N MET A 37 -13.29 7.30 14.56
CA MET A 37 -12.21 6.49 15.11
C MET A 37 -12.03 5.18 14.33
N TRP A 38 -13.13 4.51 13.99
CA TRP A 38 -13.09 3.29 13.18
C TRP A 38 -12.45 3.56 11.81
N CYS A 39 -12.88 4.60 11.09
CA CYS A 39 -12.31 4.96 9.79
C CYS A 39 -10.81 5.29 9.91
N ALA A 40 -10.41 6.06 10.93
CA ALA A 40 -9.02 6.42 11.17
C ALA A 40 -8.13 5.19 11.42
N ILE A 41 -8.59 4.25 12.24
CA ILE A 41 -7.86 3.00 12.53
C ILE A 41 -7.68 2.18 11.24
N GLN A 42 -8.74 2.05 10.43
CA GLN A 42 -8.65 1.30 9.18
C GLN A 42 -7.72 1.96 8.17
N MET A 43 -7.77 3.29 8.03
CA MET A 43 -6.83 4.03 7.19
C MET A 43 -5.39 3.81 7.64
N GLN A 44 -5.11 3.89 8.95
CA GLN A 44 -3.79 3.65 9.50
C GLN A 44 -3.30 2.22 9.22
N ASN A 45 -4.17 1.22 9.34
CA ASN A 45 -3.84 -0.18 9.04
C ASN A 45 -3.47 -0.37 7.56
N HIS A 46 -4.25 0.21 6.65
CA HIS A 46 -3.98 0.13 5.22
C HIS A 46 -2.73 0.92 4.81
N ALA A 47 -2.49 2.08 5.41
CA ALA A 47 -1.29 2.87 5.20
C ALA A 47 -0.02 2.11 5.68
N ASN A 48 -0.10 1.46 6.84
CA ASN A 48 0.98 0.61 7.35
C ASN A 48 1.28 -0.56 6.41
N ALA A 49 0.24 -1.23 5.89
CA ALA A 49 0.43 -2.28 4.90
C ALA A 49 1.11 -1.74 3.63
N LEU A 50 0.68 -0.56 3.14
CA LEU A 50 1.26 0.09 1.96
C LEU A 50 2.76 0.41 2.18
N ARG A 51 3.14 0.91 3.35
CA ARG A 51 4.54 1.11 3.73
C ARG A 51 5.34 -0.19 3.62
N VAL A 52 4.87 -1.28 4.22
CA VAL A 52 5.55 -2.59 4.19
C VAL A 52 5.69 -3.10 2.75
N ILE A 53 4.67 -2.92 1.91
CA ILE A 53 4.71 -3.32 0.51
C ILE A 53 5.73 -2.50 -0.27
N ALA A 54 5.81 -1.18 -0.03
CA ALA A 54 6.79 -0.31 -0.66
C ALA A 54 8.23 -0.64 -0.24
N GLU A 55 8.43 -0.97 1.04
CA GLU A 55 9.72 -1.45 1.56
C GLU A 55 10.13 -2.75 0.86
N ARG A 56 9.20 -3.70 0.72
CA ARG A 56 9.44 -4.95 -0.01
C ARG A 56 9.72 -4.72 -1.49
N LEU A 57 9.06 -3.76 -2.14
CA LEU A 57 9.39 -3.40 -3.51
C LEU A 57 10.87 -2.99 -3.61
N GLY A 58 11.37 -2.16 -2.70
CA GLY A 58 12.79 -1.76 -2.67
C GLY A 58 13.75 -2.93 -2.46
N THR A 59 13.44 -3.85 -1.54
CA THR A 59 14.29 -5.02 -1.25
C THR A 59 14.23 -6.08 -2.34
N ASP A 60 13.03 -6.42 -2.82
CA ASP A 60 12.81 -7.47 -3.82
C ASP A 60 13.29 -7.00 -5.21
N THR A 61 13.16 -5.72 -5.54
CA THR A 61 13.79 -5.17 -6.77
C THR A 61 15.31 -5.13 -6.67
N LYS A 62 15.89 -4.85 -5.50
CA LYS A 62 17.35 -4.96 -5.31
C LYS A 62 17.85 -6.39 -5.51
N ASN A 63 17.09 -7.40 -5.10
CA ASN A 63 17.47 -8.81 -5.30
C ASN A 63 17.30 -9.29 -6.76
N ILE A 64 16.39 -8.69 -7.52
CA ILE A 64 16.12 -9.05 -8.93
C ILE A 64 16.99 -8.25 -9.91
N TYR A 65 17.27 -6.98 -9.61
CA TYR A 65 17.98 -6.05 -10.50
C TYR A 65 19.37 -5.65 -9.99
N GLY A 66 19.68 -5.91 -8.72
CA GLY A 66 20.99 -5.61 -8.11
C GLY A 66 21.92 -6.82 -8.03
N SER A 67 21.50 -7.98 -8.54
CA SER A 67 22.38 -9.13 -8.80
C SER A 67 23.07 -8.98 -10.17
N ASP A 68 23.67 -7.83 -10.43
CA ASP A 68 24.79 -7.82 -11.35
C ASP A 68 25.93 -8.55 -10.63
N HIS A 69 26.21 -9.75 -11.13
CA HIS A 69 27.41 -10.51 -10.86
C HIS A 69 28.63 -9.61 -11.10
N HIS A 70 29.17 -9.04 -10.03
CA HIS A 70 30.59 -8.72 -10.00
C HIS A 70 31.32 -9.95 -9.48
N GLU A 71 31.97 -10.63 -10.43
CA GLU A 71 33.14 -11.51 -10.21
C GLU A 71 34.18 -10.85 -9.30
#